data_AF-A0A3D1AXX9-F1
#
_entry.id   AF-A0A3D1AXX9-F1
#
_cell.length_a   1.000
_cell.length_b   1.000
_cell.length_c   1.000
_cell.angle_alpha   90.00
_cell.angle_beta   90.00
_cell.angle_gamma   90.00
#
_symmetry.space_group_name_H-M   'P 1'
#
loop_
_entity.id
_entity.type
_entity.pdbx_description
1 polymer ?
#
loop_
_entity_poly.entity_id
_entity_poly.type
_entity_poly.pdbx_seq_one_letter_code
_entity_poly.pdbx_strand_id
1 'polypeptide(L)'
;MKRRRFFQTVLAAPAATALLAQQQPVTQQPGPAQPAPGIPLNPTQPVQPPARTAAIELPKLEPSIPDTAAEMMPHFFTPAQFATLRKVSEVLMPAVNGKPGALDARAPEFLDFLIGASPAERQNVYRTGLDALNKQSEKHFSKSFAEL
;
A
#
# COMPACT_ATOMS: atom_id res chain seq x y z
N MET A 1 9.07 20.64 -35.84
CA MET A 1 10.24 19.74 -35.75
C MET A 1 11.42 20.52 -35.17
N LYS A 2 11.84 20.25 -33.93
CA LYS A 2 13.10 20.73 -33.32
C LYS A 2 13.39 19.92 -32.05
N ARG A 3 13.45 18.60 -32.22
CA ARG A 3 13.95 17.65 -31.23
C ARG A 3 15.32 17.18 -31.71
N ARG A 4 16.25 16.98 -30.79
CA ARG A 4 17.63 16.49 -31.00
C ARG A 4 18.66 17.58 -31.24
N ARG A 5 19.09 18.21 -30.16
CA ARG A 5 20.52 18.30 -29.79
C ARG A 5 20.54 18.57 -28.30
N PHE A 6 21.19 17.69 -27.54
CA PHE A 6 21.78 17.87 -26.20
C PHE A 6 21.97 16.48 -25.55
N PHE A 7 22.38 15.49 -26.35
CA PHE A 7 23.03 14.28 -25.85
C PHE A 7 24.50 14.37 -26.24
N GLN A 8 25.37 13.90 -25.32
CA GLN A 8 26.84 13.98 -25.25
C GLN A 8 27.32 15.21 -24.47
N THR A 9 28.06 15.10 -23.36
CA THR A 9 29.20 14.19 -23.09
C THR A 9 29.36 13.80 -21.61
N VAL A 10 30.02 12.64 -21.45
CA VAL A 10 30.42 11.89 -20.26
C VAL A 10 31.49 12.59 -19.41
N LEU A 11 31.47 12.44 -18.07
CA LEU A 11 32.68 12.13 -17.31
C LEU A 11 32.35 11.39 -16.00
N ALA A 12 33.16 10.37 -15.73
CA ALA A 12 33.11 9.46 -14.61
C ALA A 12 33.76 10.05 -13.35
N ALA A 13 33.25 9.70 -12.17
CA ALA A 13 34.02 9.21 -11.02
C ALA A 13 33.07 8.81 -9.86
N PRO A 14 33.32 7.68 -9.17
CA PRO A 14 32.56 7.29 -7.99
C PRO A 14 33.13 8.01 -6.76
N ALA A 15 32.28 8.68 -5.99
CA ALA A 15 32.62 9.08 -4.62
C ALA A 15 31.79 8.23 -3.65
N ALA A 16 32.15 6.96 -3.55
CA ALA A 16 31.68 6.08 -2.48
C ALA A 16 32.73 6.10 -1.36
N THR A 17 32.64 7.08 -0.47
CA THR A 17 33.46 7.09 0.76
C THR A 17 32.66 7.66 1.92
N ALA A 18 31.79 6.83 2.50
CA ALA A 18 31.37 6.93 3.91
C ALA A 18 30.49 5.72 4.28
N LEU A 19 31.02 4.51 4.10
CA LEU A 19 30.40 3.29 4.63
C LEU A 19 31.48 2.45 5.32
N LEU A 20 32.21 3.05 6.27
CA LEU A 20 33.13 2.32 7.15
C LEU A 20 33.54 3.15 8.39
N ALA A 21 32.61 3.46 9.29
CA ALA A 21 32.99 4.03 10.61
C ALA A 21 31.95 3.87 11.75
N GLN A 22 31.00 2.94 11.65
CA GLN A 22 30.08 2.63 12.75
C GLN A 22 30.17 1.16 13.23
N GLN A 23 31.29 0.50 12.98
CA GLN A 23 31.65 -0.68 13.79
C GLN A 23 32.30 -0.19 15.07
N GLN A 24 31.48 0.07 16.08
CA GLN A 24 31.94 0.14 17.45
C GLN A 24 32.56 -1.23 17.79
N PRO A 25 33.79 -1.28 18.36
CA PRO A 25 34.28 -2.50 18.96
C PRO A 25 33.38 -2.81 20.16
N VAL A 26 32.70 -3.96 20.12
CA VAL A 26 32.16 -4.60 21.32
C VAL A 26 33.38 -4.94 22.18
N THR A 27 33.72 -4.04 23.10
CA THR A 27 34.56 -4.39 24.24
C THR A 27 33.75 -5.36 25.09
N GLN A 28 33.99 -6.65 24.86
CA GLN A 28 33.61 -7.71 25.78
C GLN A 28 34.30 -7.42 27.11
N GLN A 29 33.52 -6.92 28.04
CA GLN A 29 33.91 -6.68 29.42
C GLN A 29 33.99 -8.05 30.12
N PRO A 30 35.15 -8.47 30.66
CA PRO A 30 35.23 -9.70 31.44
C PRO A 30 34.55 -9.44 32.79
N GLY A 31 33.30 -9.89 32.93
CA GLY A 31 32.66 -10.00 34.24
C GLY A 31 33.36 -11.08 35.07
N PRO A 32 33.51 -10.90 36.39
CA PRO A 32 34.12 -11.91 37.25
C PRO A 32 33.30 -13.20 37.20
N ALA A 33 34.00 -14.32 37.03
CA ALA A 33 33.46 -15.66 37.07
C ALA A 33 32.64 -15.88 38.36
N GLN A 34 31.32 -16.02 38.21
CA GLN A 34 30.46 -16.51 39.27
C GLN A 34 30.55 -18.05 39.29
N PRO A 35 30.95 -18.69 40.40
CA PRO A 35 30.86 -20.13 40.54
C PRO A 35 29.37 -20.53 40.55
N ALA A 36 29.02 -21.56 39.78
CA ALA A 36 27.70 -22.16 39.80
C ALA A 36 27.31 -22.57 41.24
N PRO A 37 26.16 -22.13 41.77
CA PRO A 37 25.63 -22.70 43.01
C PRO A 37 25.22 -24.15 42.73
N GLY A 38 25.90 -25.09 43.38
CA GLY A 38 25.54 -26.50 43.35
C GLY A 38 24.08 -26.68 43.76
N ILE A 39 23.39 -27.62 43.10
CA ILE A 39 22.04 -28.04 43.44
C ILE A 39 22.14 -28.78 44.79
N PRO A 40 21.57 -28.29 45.91
CA PRO A 40 21.36 -29.15 47.05
C PRO A 40 20.13 -30.03 46.78
N LEU A 41 20.35 -31.33 46.64
CA LEU A 41 19.30 -32.34 46.76
C LEU A 41 18.77 -32.29 48.20
N ASN A 42 17.65 -31.60 48.44
CA ASN A 42 16.94 -31.67 49.71
C ASN A 42 15.74 -32.63 49.57
N PRO A 43 15.73 -33.80 50.24
CA PRO A 43 14.73 -34.84 50.02
C PRO A 43 13.39 -34.63 50.76
N THR A 44 13.04 -33.39 51.12
CA THR A 44 11.81 -33.14 51.90
C THR A 44 11.08 -31.88 51.40
N GLN A 45 10.35 -32.01 50.30
CA GLN A 45 9.27 -31.07 49.95
C GLN A 45 8.00 -31.85 49.59
N PRO A 46 6.88 -31.65 50.29
CA PRO A 46 5.60 -32.24 49.91
C PRO A 46 5.15 -31.67 48.57
N VAL A 47 4.80 -32.57 47.66
CA VAL A 47 4.31 -32.28 46.31
C VAL A 47 3.02 -31.46 46.40
N GLN A 48 3.08 -30.16 46.10
CA GLN A 48 1.88 -29.36 45.89
C GLN A 48 1.37 -29.60 44.47
N PRO A 49 0.12 -30.07 44.27
CA PRO A 49 -0.47 -30.15 42.95
C PRO A 49 -0.72 -28.72 42.43
N PRO A 50 -0.35 -28.38 41.17
CA PRO A 50 -0.71 -27.08 40.61
C PRO A 50 -2.23 -27.05 40.42
N ALA A 51 -2.92 -26.32 41.29
CA ALA A 51 -4.33 -25.99 41.14
C ALA A 51 -4.50 -25.19 39.84
N ARG A 52 -5.16 -25.81 38.86
CA ARG A 52 -5.60 -25.18 37.62
C ARG A 52 -6.81 -24.30 37.91
N THR A 53 -6.60 -23.00 38.10
CA THR A 53 -7.64 -21.98 37.84
C THR A 53 -7.01 -20.60 37.65
N ALA A 54 -6.24 -20.44 36.59
CA ALA A 54 -6.05 -19.10 36.03
C ALA A 54 -7.33 -18.78 35.25
N ALA A 55 -8.21 -17.98 35.85
CA ALA A 55 -9.26 -17.30 35.12
C ALA A 55 -8.57 -16.51 33.99
N ILE A 56 -8.88 -16.86 32.75
CA ILE A 56 -8.44 -16.08 31.59
C ILE A 56 -9.29 -14.81 31.63
N GLU A 57 -8.82 -13.79 32.35
CA GLU A 57 -9.28 -12.43 32.12
C GLU A 57 -8.98 -12.10 30.65
N LEU A 58 -10.03 -12.01 29.83
CA LEU A 58 -9.89 -11.47 28.48
C LEU A 58 -9.33 -10.05 28.61
N PRO A 59 -8.17 -9.73 28.02
CA PRO A 59 -7.69 -8.36 27.97
C PRO A 59 -8.76 -7.48 27.35
N LYS A 60 -9.20 -6.47 28.10
CA LYS A 60 -10.13 -5.47 27.59
C LYS A 60 -9.37 -4.64 26.55
N LEU A 61 -9.64 -4.91 25.28
CA LEU A 61 -9.06 -4.18 24.16
C LEU A 61 -9.65 -2.77 24.16
N GLU A 62 -8.85 -1.78 24.56
CA GLU A 62 -9.21 -0.38 24.43
C GLU A 62 -9.29 -0.03 22.93
N PRO A 63 -10.40 0.56 22.45
CA PRO A 63 -10.55 0.90 21.04
C PRO A 63 -9.53 2.00 20.68
N SER A 64 -8.58 1.67 19.81
CA SER A 64 -7.67 2.64 19.23
C SER A 64 -8.43 3.55 18.26
N ILE A 65 -8.25 4.86 18.39
CA ILE A 65 -8.74 5.82 17.39
C ILE A 65 -8.10 5.45 16.05
N PRO A 66 -8.88 5.31 14.96
CA PRO A 66 -8.33 5.06 13.64
C PRO A 66 -7.32 6.17 13.29
N ASP A 67 -6.12 5.77 12.89
CA ASP A 67 -5.12 6.66 12.33
C ASP A 67 -5.72 7.40 11.11
N THR A 68 -5.26 8.60 10.77
CA THR A 68 -5.77 9.38 9.62
C THR A 68 -5.68 8.58 8.31
N ALA A 69 -4.82 7.56 8.26
CA ALA A 69 -4.76 6.55 7.18
C ALA A 69 -6.04 5.71 6.98
N ALA A 70 -6.98 5.72 7.94
CA ALA A 70 -8.28 5.06 7.85
C ALA A 70 -9.42 6.04 7.49
N GLU A 71 -9.11 7.30 7.17
CA GLU A 71 -10.09 8.18 6.53
C GLU A 71 -10.48 7.60 5.17
N MET A 72 -11.79 7.42 4.97
CA MET A 72 -12.38 6.98 3.71
C MET A 72 -11.84 7.86 2.59
N MET A 73 -10.95 7.30 1.77
CA MET A 73 -10.30 8.02 0.69
C MET A 73 -11.39 8.44 -0.30
N PRO A 74 -11.72 9.74 -0.39
CA PRO A 74 -12.84 10.18 -1.21
C PRO A 74 -12.54 9.83 -2.67
N HIS A 75 -13.54 9.28 -3.36
CA HIS A 75 -13.45 9.05 -4.79
C HIS A 75 -13.03 10.33 -5.50
N PHE A 76 -12.00 10.25 -6.33
CA PHE A 76 -11.45 11.42 -7.01
C PHE A 76 -12.39 11.89 -8.12
N PHE A 77 -12.90 10.94 -8.91
CA PHE A 77 -13.87 11.21 -9.96
C PHE A 77 -15.28 11.40 -9.39
N THR A 78 -16.09 12.23 -10.07
CA THR A 78 -17.52 12.29 -9.77
C THR A 78 -18.21 10.97 -10.14
N PRO A 79 -19.41 10.67 -9.60
CA PRO A 79 -20.11 9.43 -9.92
C PRO A 79 -20.31 9.21 -11.44
N ALA A 80 -20.63 10.27 -12.18
CA ALA A 80 -20.80 10.20 -13.64
C ALA A 80 -19.48 9.93 -14.39
N GLN A 81 -18.39 10.56 -13.96
CA GLN A 81 -17.05 10.32 -14.52
C GLN A 81 -16.59 8.90 -14.22
N PHE A 82 -16.81 8.42 -12.99
CA PHE A 82 -16.43 7.07 -12.60
C PHE A 82 -17.26 6.00 -13.34
N ALA A 83 -18.56 6.22 -13.52
CA ALA A 83 -19.41 5.34 -14.33
C ALA A 83 -18.91 5.26 -15.79
N THR A 84 -18.54 6.41 -16.36
CA THR A 84 -17.92 6.50 -17.69
C THR A 84 -16.59 5.74 -17.72
N LEU A 85 -15.73 5.92 -16.71
CA LEU A 85 -14.43 5.24 -16.61
C LEU A 85 -14.58 3.72 -16.50
N ARG A 86 -15.54 3.22 -15.70
CA ARG A 86 -15.87 1.79 -15.65
C ARG A 86 -16.27 1.27 -17.01
N LYS A 87 -17.16 1.97 -17.71
CA LYS A 87 -17.60 1.55 -19.04
C LYS A 87 -16.47 1.53 -20.06
N VAL A 88 -15.63 2.56 -20.09
CA VAL A 88 -14.43 2.60 -20.95
C VAL A 88 -13.49 1.44 -20.63
N SER A 89 -13.25 1.17 -19.35
CA SER A 89 -12.39 0.07 -18.91
C SER A 89 -12.89 -1.28 -19.41
N GLU A 90 -14.20 -1.52 -19.29
CA GLU A 90 -14.85 -2.74 -19.79
C GLU A 90 -14.77 -2.85 -21.33
N VAL A 91 -14.95 -1.75 -22.05
CA VAL A 91 -14.85 -1.74 -23.52
C VAL A 91 -13.41 -2.02 -23.99
N LEU A 92 -12.40 -1.48 -23.29
CA LEU A 92 -11.00 -1.64 -23.67
C LEU A 92 -10.45 -3.03 -23.33
N MET A 93 -10.90 -3.62 -22.23
CA MET A 93 -10.46 -4.95 -21.79
C MET A 93 -11.64 -5.71 -21.18
N PRO A 94 -12.53 -6.27 -22.01
CA PRO A 94 -13.62 -7.10 -21.53
C PRO A 94 -13.09 -8.46 -21.05
N ALA A 95 -13.89 -9.15 -20.25
CA ALA A 95 -13.64 -10.56 -19.95
C ALA A 95 -13.90 -11.40 -21.21
N VAL A 96 -12.91 -12.18 -21.67
CA VAL A 96 -13.03 -12.99 -22.89
C VAL A 96 -12.44 -14.38 -22.67
N ASN A 97 -13.12 -15.43 -23.15
CA ASN A 97 -12.67 -16.82 -23.08
C ASN A 97 -12.28 -17.27 -21.65
N GLY A 98 -13.05 -16.86 -20.64
CA GLY A 98 -12.81 -17.20 -19.25
C GLY A 98 -11.61 -16.47 -18.61
N LYS A 99 -11.01 -15.48 -19.31
CA LYS A 99 -9.97 -14.62 -18.75
C LYS A 99 -10.60 -13.36 -18.13
N PRO A 100 -10.10 -12.89 -16.97
CA PRO A 100 -10.64 -11.71 -16.30
C PRO A 100 -10.44 -10.44 -17.14
N GLY A 101 -11.45 -9.58 -17.12
CA GLY A 101 -11.41 -8.24 -17.74
C GLY A 101 -10.94 -7.16 -16.78
N ALA A 102 -11.02 -5.90 -17.22
CA ALA A 102 -10.64 -4.74 -16.41
C ALA A 102 -11.49 -4.60 -15.14
N LEU A 103 -12.79 -4.92 -15.21
CA LEU A 103 -13.70 -4.81 -14.06
C LEU A 103 -13.43 -5.88 -13.00
N ASP A 104 -13.04 -7.08 -13.43
CA ASP A 104 -12.62 -8.17 -12.55
C ASP A 104 -11.31 -7.80 -11.83
N ALA A 105 -10.40 -7.15 -12.55
CA ALA A 105 -9.13 -6.67 -12.03
C ALA A 105 -9.23 -5.37 -11.20
N ARG A 106 -10.43 -4.82 -10.98
CA ARG A 106 -10.64 -3.55 -10.26
C ARG A 106 -9.82 -2.38 -10.83
N ALA A 107 -9.55 -2.42 -12.14
CA ALA A 107 -8.77 -1.40 -12.82
C ALA A 107 -9.35 0.03 -12.70
N PRO A 108 -10.67 0.26 -12.86
CA PRO A 108 -11.21 1.63 -12.74
C PRO A 108 -11.08 2.18 -11.32
N GLU A 109 -11.24 1.35 -10.28
CA GLU A 109 -11.02 1.76 -8.88
C GLU A 109 -9.55 2.12 -8.63
N PHE A 110 -8.61 1.30 -9.15
CA PHE A 110 -7.20 1.62 -9.05
C PHE A 110 -6.84 2.91 -9.79
N LEU A 111 -7.44 3.16 -10.96
CA LEU A 111 -7.24 4.41 -11.69
C LEU A 111 -7.82 5.62 -10.94
N ASP A 112 -9.00 5.52 -10.32
CA ASP A 112 -9.56 6.59 -9.48
C ASP A 112 -8.58 6.98 -8.36
N PHE A 113 -8.04 5.99 -7.64
CA PHE A 113 -7.00 6.18 -6.63
C PHE A 113 -5.71 6.81 -7.21
N LEU A 114 -5.16 6.20 -8.26
CA LEU A 114 -3.89 6.62 -8.86
C LEU A 114 -3.98 8.06 -9.39
N ILE A 115 -5.08 8.39 -10.05
CA ILE A 115 -5.28 9.72 -10.63
C ILE A 115 -5.56 10.74 -9.53
N GLY A 116 -6.27 10.38 -8.46
CA GLY A 116 -6.43 11.24 -7.28
C GLY A 116 -5.10 11.68 -6.66
N ALA A 117 -4.10 10.80 -6.64
CA ALA A 117 -2.75 11.10 -6.16
C ALA A 117 -1.80 11.69 -7.23
N SER A 118 -2.25 11.84 -8.48
CA SER A 118 -1.41 12.30 -9.60
C SER A 118 -1.31 13.83 -9.68
N PRO A 119 -0.30 14.39 -10.39
CA PRO A 119 -0.22 15.83 -10.65
C PRO A 119 -1.46 16.38 -11.36
N ALA A 120 -1.77 17.65 -11.13
CA ALA A 120 -2.95 18.34 -11.66
C ALA A 120 -3.11 18.24 -13.18
N GLU A 121 -2.01 18.27 -13.95
CA GLU A 121 -2.07 18.10 -15.40
C GLU A 121 -2.64 16.74 -15.81
N ARG A 122 -2.22 15.66 -15.12
CA ARG A 122 -2.72 14.31 -15.39
C ARG A 122 -4.17 14.18 -14.96
N GLN A 123 -4.52 14.69 -13.78
CA GLN A 123 -5.89 14.76 -13.30
C GLN A 123 -6.82 15.41 -14.33
N ASN A 124 -6.41 16.55 -14.90
CA ASN A 124 -7.19 17.29 -15.88
C ASN A 124 -7.40 16.51 -17.18
N VAL A 125 -6.40 15.78 -17.67
CA VAL A 125 -6.54 14.94 -18.88
C VAL A 125 -7.66 13.91 -18.69
N TYR A 126 -7.72 13.25 -17.54
CA TYR A 126 -8.76 12.25 -17.28
C TYR A 126 -10.13 12.89 -17.10
N ARG A 127 -10.25 13.95 -16.29
CA ARG A 127 -11.55 14.62 -16.06
C ARG A 127 -12.15 15.16 -17.35
N THR A 128 -11.36 15.90 -18.12
CA THR A 128 -11.82 16.50 -19.38
C THR A 128 -12.12 15.44 -20.44
N GLY A 129 -11.33 14.35 -20.50
CA GLY A 129 -11.57 13.24 -21.41
C GLY A 129 -12.86 12.48 -21.11
N LEU A 130 -13.12 12.16 -19.84
CA LEU A 130 -14.34 11.48 -19.41
C LEU A 130 -15.59 12.36 -19.65
N ASP A 131 -15.51 13.65 -19.33
CA ASP A 131 -16.60 14.59 -19.57
C ASP A 131 -16.88 14.76 -21.07
N ALA A 132 -15.83 14.84 -21.89
CA ALA A 132 -15.96 14.94 -23.34
C ALA A 132 -16.61 13.69 -23.93
N LEU A 133 -16.20 12.50 -23.49
CA LEU A 133 -16.77 11.24 -23.95
C LEU A 133 -18.25 11.13 -23.62
N ASN A 134 -18.63 11.50 -22.39
CA ASN A 134 -20.02 11.49 -21.98
C ASN A 134 -20.87 12.48 -22.80
N LYS A 135 -20.38 13.71 -23.03
CA LYS A 135 -21.04 14.70 -23.89
C LYS A 135 -21.21 14.23 -25.33
N GLN A 136 -20.22 13.53 -25.89
CA GLN A 136 -20.34 12.96 -27.23
C GLN A 136 -21.41 11.86 -27.27
N SER A 137 -21.45 10.99 -26.26
CA SER A 137 -22.49 9.97 -26.16
C SER A 137 -23.89 10.58 -26.12
N GLU A 138 -24.09 11.58 -25.25
CA GLU A 138 -25.37 12.27 -25.13
C GLU A 138 -25.78 12.94 -26.43
N LYS A 139 -24.84 13.58 -27.14
CA LYS A 139 -25.10 14.23 -28.42
C LYS A 139 -25.52 13.26 -29.52
N HIS A 140 -24.91 12.06 -29.56
CA HIS A 140 -25.10 11.12 -30.67
C HIS A 140 -26.17 10.07 -30.41
N PHE A 141 -26.42 9.73 -29.14
CA PHE A 141 -27.28 8.61 -28.74
C PHE A 141 -28.33 8.99 -27.69
N SER A 142 -28.36 10.25 -27.22
CA SER A 142 -29.26 10.72 -26.15
C SER A 142 -29.15 9.92 -24.86
N LYS A 143 -28.00 9.31 -24.61
CA LYS A 143 -27.68 8.49 -23.43
C LYS A 143 -26.30 8.87 -22.90
N SER A 144 -26.08 8.72 -21.60
CA SER A 144 -24.73 8.82 -21.05
C SER A 144 -23.85 7.70 -21.62
N PHE A 145 -22.53 7.90 -21.69
CA PHE A 145 -21.63 6.88 -22.24
C PHE A 145 -21.70 5.57 -21.45
N ALA A 146 -21.95 5.65 -20.14
CA ALA A 146 -22.11 4.50 -19.27
C ALA A 146 -23.33 3.62 -19.60
N GLU A 147 -24.34 4.19 -20.27
CA GLU A 147 -25.61 3.53 -20.63
C GLU A 147 -25.63 2.98 -22.07
N LEU A 148 -24.55 3.16 -22.83
CA LEU A 148 -24.38 2.55 -24.16
C LEU A 148 -24.13 1.05 -24.06
#